data_AF-A0A358KL81-F1
#
_entry.id   AF-A0A358KL81-F1
#
_cell.length_a   1.000
_cell.length_b   1.000
_cell.length_c   1.000
_cell.angle_alpha   90.00
_cell.angle_beta   90.00
_cell.angle_gamma   90.00
#
_symmetry.space_group_name_H-M   'P 1'
#
loop_
_entity.id
_entity.type
_entity.pdbx_description
1 polymer ?
#
loop_
_entity_poly.entity_id
_entity_poly.type
_entity_poly.pdbx_seq_one_letter_code
_entity_poly.pdbx_strand_id
1 'polypeptide(L)'
;MIIMGQGLAKRSALLLLVGCLCSGLLTGLAKPWKRHTIDSSSKAAGKLGADGVRLADVNGDGLLDITTGWEQGGAIVVYQNPGPAKARAAWPSVTVGRVVSPEDAMFIDLDNDGNLDVVSSCEGSARTMYIHWAPPKRADYWNPSAWRTEAIPATKGKQLWMFAAPARLDCRGADELFVSSKGGNASIGFLVRKDPDSLARDAGGFEYVKLRSAGWIMSLEPLDMDGDGDTDLIYSDRRGANRGVGWLENPG
;
A
#
# COMPACT_ATOMS: atom_id res chain seq x y z
N MET A 1 -60.98 -66.74 -31.76
CA MET A 1 -61.15 -67.57 -30.55
C MET A 1 -59.85 -67.54 -29.77
N ILE A 2 -59.88 -66.97 -28.55
CA ILE A 2 -59.02 -67.25 -27.37
C ILE A 2 -57.50 -66.92 -27.53
N ILE A 3 -57.00 -65.78 -27.02
CA ILE A 3 -56.41 -65.43 -25.69
C ILE A 3 -55.00 -65.99 -25.40
N MET A 4 -54.17 -65.12 -24.78
CA MET A 4 -52.95 -65.31 -23.95
C MET A 4 -51.63 -64.98 -24.66
N GLY A 5 -50.69 -64.20 -24.11
CA GLY A 5 -50.56 -63.74 -22.73
C GLY A 5 -49.49 -62.64 -22.56
N GLN A 6 -49.65 -61.93 -21.45
CA GLN A 6 -48.81 -60.84 -20.96
C GLN A 6 -47.52 -61.35 -20.32
N GLY A 7 -46.41 -60.62 -20.51
CA GLY A 7 -45.17 -60.77 -19.74
C GLY A 7 -44.69 -59.40 -19.28
N LEU A 8 -45.03 -59.03 -18.05
CA LEU A 8 -44.59 -57.82 -17.36
C LEU A 8 -43.08 -57.91 -17.03
N ALA A 9 -42.26 -57.08 -17.67
CA ALA A 9 -40.84 -56.94 -17.31
C ALA A 9 -40.69 -56.02 -16.08
N LYS A 10 -40.22 -56.59 -14.97
CA LYS A 10 -39.85 -55.84 -13.75
C LYS A 10 -38.68 -54.91 -14.06
N ARG A 11 -38.91 -53.59 -14.01
CA ARG A 11 -37.83 -52.59 -14.01
C ARG A 11 -37.35 -52.40 -12.57
N SER A 12 -36.14 -52.87 -12.28
CA SER A 12 -35.44 -52.60 -11.02
C SER A 12 -35.04 -51.12 -10.99
N ALA A 13 -35.55 -50.37 -10.02
CA ALA A 13 -35.12 -49.01 -9.74
C ALA A 13 -33.80 -49.05 -8.96
N LEU A 14 -32.71 -48.60 -9.58
CA LEU A 14 -31.44 -48.36 -8.91
C LEU A 14 -31.50 -46.97 -8.28
N LEU A 15 -31.72 -46.92 -6.96
CA LEU A 15 -31.65 -45.69 -6.18
C LEU A 15 -30.17 -45.33 -5.99
N LEU A 16 -29.62 -44.42 -6.79
CA LEU A 16 -28.32 -43.82 -6.51
C LEU A 16 -28.45 -42.87 -5.31
N LEU A 17 -28.04 -43.31 -4.13
CA LEU A 17 -27.67 -42.41 -3.04
C LEU A 17 -26.40 -41.68 -3.47
N VAL A 18 -26.53 -40.46 -3.99
CA VAL A 18 -25.42 -39.51 -4.04
C VAL A 18 -25.19 -39.02 -2.61
N GLY A 19 -24.44 -39.83 -1.86
CA GLY A 19 -23.96 -39.48 -0.53
C GLY A 19 -23.04 -38.26 -0.63
N CYS A 20 -23.42 -37.20 0.07
CA CYS A 20 -22.73 -35.93 0.21
C CYS A 20 -21.23 -36.11 0.51
N LEU A 21 -20.38 -35.95 -0.51
CA LEU A 21 -18.91 -35.94 -0.42
C LEU A 21 -18.36 -34.56 -0.05
N CYS A 22 -19.12 -33.74 0.68
CA CYS A 22 -18.70 -32.40 1.12
C CYS A 22 -18.35 -32.31 2.62
N SER A 23 -18.30 -33.42 3.35
CA SER A 23 -17.97 -33.39 4.79
C SER A 23 -16.46 -33.47 5.10
N GLY A 24 -15.61 -33.74 4.10
CA GLY A 24 -14.16 -33.90 4.28
C GLY A 24 -13.30 -32.66 3.98
N LEU A 25 -13.87 -31.63 3.35
CA LEU A 25 -13.11 -30.45 2.88
C LEU A 25 -12.95 -29.33 3.92
N LEU A 26 -13.70 -29.38 5.03
CA LEU A 26 -13.72 -28.31 6.05
C LEU A 26 -12.74 -28.53 7.21
N THR A 27 -12.14 -29.71 7.37
CA THR A 27 -11.26 -30.03 8.52
C THR A 27 -9.86 -29.40 8.41
N GLY A 28 -9.47 -28.92 7.23
CA GLY A 28 -8.20 -28.22 7.01
C GLY A 28 -8.23 -26.72 7.35
N LEU A 29 -9.41 -26.10 7.38
CA LEU A 29 -9.57 -24.65 7.55
C LEU A 29 -9.53 -24.18 9.02
N ALA A 30 -9.63 -25.11 9.97
CA ALA A 30 -9.70 -24.81 11.40
C ALA A 30 -8.35 -24.82 12.14
N LYS A 31 -7.23 -25.11 11.45
CA LYS A 31 -5.91 -25.09 12.10
C LYS A 31 -5.42 -23.66 12.24
N PRO A 32 -4.94 -23.23 13.43
CA PRO A 32 -4.33 -21.92 13.59
C PRO A 32 -3.19 -21.71 12.60
N TRP A 33 -3.15 -20.55 11.96
CA TRP A 33 -2.11 -20.21 10.99
C TRP A 33 -0.81 -19.91 11.75
N LYS A 34 0.28 -20.56 11.34
CA LYS A 34 1.59 -20.33 11.96
C LYS A 34 2.13 -18.96 11.58
N ARG A 35 2.26 -18.06 12.56
CA ARG A 35 2.88 -16.74 12.37
C ARG A 35 4.38 -16.88 12.11
N HIS A 36 4.88 -16.17 11.10
CA HIS A 36 6.30 -15.94 10.85
C HIS A 36 6.64 -14.48 11.10
N THR A 37 7.87 -14.18 11.53
CA THR A 37 8.34 -12.81 11.77
C THR A 37 9.23 -12.37 10.62
N ILE A 38 8.84 -11.32 9.90
CA ILE A 38 9.68 -10.66 8.89
C ILE A 38 10.76 -9.82 9.57
N ASP A 39 10.37 -9.04 10.58
CA ASP A 39 11.28 -8.21 11.39
C ASP A 39 10.73 -8.06 12.82
N SER A 40 11.63 -7.98 13.79
CA SER A 40 11.26 -7.87 15.22
C SER A 40 11.46 -6.45 15.71
N SER A 41 10.59 -6.01 16.62
CA SER A 41 10.71 -4.71 17.26
C SER A 41 12.08 -4.54 17.94
N SER A 42 12.70 -3.37 17.74
CA SER A 42 13.99 -3.01 18.33
C SER A 42 14.04 -1.52 18.63
N LYS A 43 14.07 -1.17 19.92
CA LYS A 43 14.19 0.22 20.37
C LYS A 43 15.48 0.87 19.85
N ALA A 44 16.60 0.16 19.90
CA ALA A 44 17.89 0.68 19.44
C ALA A 44 17.90 0.96 17.92
N ALA A 45 17.15 0.17 17.14
CA ALA A 45 17.03 0.38 15.71
C ALA A 45 15.95 1.41 15.34
N GLY A 46 15.17 1.94 16.29
CA GLY A 46 14.01 2.79 16.01
C GLY A 46 12.83 2.02 15.39
N LYS A 47 12.76 0.70 15.63
CA LYS A 47 11.73 -0.19 15.10
C LYS A 47 10.71 -0.51 16.19
N LEU A 48 9.85 0.45 16.55
CA LEU A 48 8.76 0.29 17.53
C LEU A 48 7.45 0.79 16.91
N GLY A 49 6.35 0.04 17.09
CA GLY A 49 5.05 0.36 16.52
C GLY A 49 5.06 0.44 14.99
N ALA A 50 5.24 -0.69 14.29
CA ALA A 50 5.11 -0.72 12.83
C ALA A 50 3.68 -0.33 12.44
N ASP A 51 3.56 0.62 11.52
CA ASP A 51 2.29 1.09 10.99
C ASP A 51 2.30 1.05 9.47
N GLY A 52 1.19 0.54 8.92
CA GLY A 52 1.05 0.26 7.51
C GLY A 52 2.02 -0.81 6.95
N VAL A 53 1.71 -1.28 5.75
CA VAL A 53 2.58 -2.13 4.95
C VAL A 53 2.31 -1.83 3.48
N ARG A 54 3.35 -1.51 2.72
CA ARG A 54 3.26 -1.29 1.26
C ARG A 54 4.16 -2.24 0.52
N LEU A 55 3.71 -2.66 -0.66
CA LEU A 55 4.34 -3.69 -1.48
C LEU A 55 4.78 -3.13 -2.82
N ALA A 56 6.00 -3.45 -3.24
CA ALA A 56 6.48 -3.23 -4.61
C ALA A 56 7.66 -4.17 -4.87
N ASP A 57 7.94 -4.50 -6.13
CA ASP A 57 9.19 -5.19 -6.48
C ASP A 57 10.31 -4.15 -6.62
N VAL A 58 11.09 -3.92 -5.55
CA VAL A 58 12.11 -2.87 -5.55
C VAL A 58 13.39 -3.32 -6.23
N ASN A 59 13.59 -4.64 -6.36
CA ASN A 59 14.85 -5.21 -6.80
C ASN A 59 14.78 -5.81 -8.23
N GLY A 60 13.57 -6.02 -8.76
CA GLY A 60 13.30 -6.47 -10.13
C GLY A 60 13.31 -7.99 -10.30
N ASP A 61 13.14 -8.75 -9.21
CA ASP A 61 13.14 -10.22 -9.23
C ASP A 61 11.75 -10.84 -9.37
N GLY A 62 10.71 -10.01 -9.51
CA GLY A 62 9.31 -10.41 -9.59
C GLY A 62 8.68 -10.78 -8.25
N LEU A 63 9.38 -10.54 -7.12
CA LEU A 63 8.85 -10.75 -5.78
C LEU A 63 8.54 -9.40 -5.13
N LEU A 64 7.35 -9.29 -4.53
CA LEU A 64 6.99 -8.08 -3.79
C LEU A 64 7.81 -7.97 -2.50
N ASP A 65 8.58 -6.90 -2.43
CA ASP A 65 9.28 -6.37 -1.27
C ASP A 65 8.34 -5.49 -0.43
N ILE A 66 8.77 -5.09 0.77
CA ILE A 66 7.93 -4.35 1.73
C ILE A 66 8.59 -3.04 2.14
N THR A 67 7.80 -1.98 2.34
CA THR A 67 8.17 -0.83 3.18
C THR A 67 7.16 -0.59 4.30
N THR A 68 7.64 -0.07 5.43
CA THR A 68 6.81 0.30 6.60
C THR A 68 7.44 1.48 7.36
N GLY A 69 6.59 2.29 7.97
CA GLY A 69 6.99 3.27 8.98
C GLY A 69 6.85 2.67 10.38
N TRP A 70 7.88 2.80 11.21
CA TRP A 70 7.79 2.42 12.62
C TRP A 70 7.39 3.63 13.46
N GLU A 71 6.10 3.95 13.52
CA GLU A 71 5.49 5.15 14.12
C GLU A 71 6.15 5.60 15.43
N GLN A 72 6.32 4.68 16.38
CA GLN A 72 6.84 5.00 17.71
C GLN A 72 8.37 5.12 17.76
N GLY A 73 9.07 4.43 16.85
CA GLY A 73 10.54 4.39 16.82
C GLY A 73 11.18 5.28 15.75
N GLY A 74 10.40 5.73 14.77
CA GLY A 74 10.77 6.65 13.71
C GLY A 74 11.51 6.05 12.51
N ALA A 75 11.84 4.76 12.49
CA ALA A 75 12.53 4.16 11.36
C ALA A 75 11.60 3.98 10.15
N ILE A 76 12.07 4.35 8.96
CA ILE A 76 11.46 3.96 7.69
C ILE A 76 12.31 2.84 7.10
N VAL A 77 11.70 1.69 6.83
CA VAL A 77 12.45 0.45 6.55
C VAL A 77 11.91 -0.24 5.32
N VAL A 78 12.83 -0.61 4.43
CA VAL A 78 12.57 -1.46 3.27
C VAL A 78 13.07 -2.88 3.55
N TYR A 79 12.27 -3.89 3.21
CA TYR A 79 12.55 -5.30 3.39
C TYR A 79 12.55 -6.02 2.06
N GLN A 80 13.61 -6.77 1.79
CA GLN A 80 13.69 -7.62 0.61
C GLN A 80 12.99 -8.94 0.85
N ASN A 81 12.12 -9.35 -0.06
CA ASN A 81 11.56 -10.68 -0.09
C ASN A 81 12.65 -11.69 -0.47
N PRO A 82 13.08 -12.59 0.44
CA PRO A 82 14.20 -13.49 0.17
C PRO A 82 13.79 -14.73 -0.63
N GLY A 83 12.57 -14.74 -1.17
CA GLY A 83 11.95 -15.86 -1.87
C GLY A 83 11.31 -16.91 -0.95
N PRO A 84 10.44 -17.78 -1.49
CA PRO A 84 9.60 -18.69 -0.71
C PRO A 84 10.36 -19.63 0.25
N ALA A 85 11.56 -20.05 -0.15
CA ALA A 85 12.41 -20.94 0.67
C ALA A 85 12.90 -20.27 1.96
N LYS A 86 13.08 -18.94 1.95
CA LYS A 86 13.63 -18.16 3.07
C LYS A 86 12.60 -17.25 3.74
N ALA A 87 11.41 -17.09 3.16
CA ALA A 87 10.36 -16.18 3.65
C ALA A 87 9.89 -16.44 5.10
N ARG A 88 10.19 -17.62 5.66
CA ARG A 88 9.88 -18.00 7.04
C ARG A 88 10.87 -17.47 8.08
N ALA A 89 12.02 -16.97 7.65
CA ALA A 89 13.04 -16.33 8.49
C ALA A 89 12.88 -14.79 8.46
N ALA A 90 13.70 -14.08 9.23
CA ALA A 90 13.76 -12.63 9.13
C ALA A 90 14.25 -12.20 7.74
N TRP A 91 13.63 -11.16 7.19
CA TRP A 91 13.95 -10.67 5.85
C TRP A 91 15.16 -9.72 5.90
N PRO A 92 16.04 -9.73 4.90
CA PRO A 92 17.02 -8.67 4.71
C PRO A 92 16.32 -7.30 4.66
N SER A 93 16.93 -6.28 5.27
CA SER A 93 16.30 -4.95 5.34
C SER A 93 17.32 -3.83 5.38
N VAL A 94 16.89 -2.63 5.00
CA VAL A 94 17.65 -1.38 5.11
C VAL A 94 16.76 -0.31 5.73
N THR A 95 17.30 0.45 6.69
CA THR A 95 16.64 1.67 7.19
C THR A 95 17.00 2.82 6.26
N VAL A 96 16.03 3.30 5.50
CA VAL A 96 16.21 4.34 4.47
C VAL A 96 16.08 5.76 5.01
N GLY A 97 15.47 5.89 6.19
CA GLY A 97 15.27 7.19 6.84
C GLY A 97 14.89 7.06 8.31
N ARG A 98 15.01 8.18 9.03
CA ARG A 98 14.53 8.33 10.41
C ARG A 98 13.75 9.63 10.54
N VAL A 99 12.48 9.52 10.91
CA VAL A 99 11.53 10.62 11.02
C VAL A 99 10.75 10.48 12.32
N VAL A 100 9.90 11.47 12.67
CA VAL A 100 9.12 11.45 13.90
C VAL A 100 7.66 11.15 13.58
N SER A 101 7.09 10.13 14.22
CA SER A 101 5.68 9.72 14.08
C SER A 101 5.23 9.41 12.63
N PRO A 102 5.91 8.52 11.89
CA PRO A 102 5.42 8.06 10.58
C PRO A 102 4.20 7.15 10.72
N GLU A 103 3.11 7.42 9.99
CA GLU A 103 1.88 6.59 9.94
C GLU A 103 1.83 5.73 8.66
N ASP A 104 2.52 6.16 7.60
CA ASP A 104 2.60 5.44 6.33
C ASP A 104 3.97 5.65 5.70
N ALA A 105 4.39 4.65 4.93
CA ALA A 105 5.57 4.69 4.07
C ALA A 105 5.26 3.91 2.80
N MET A 106 5.57 4.45 1.63
CA MET A 106 5.20 3.88 0.34
C MET A 106 6.33 4.00 -0.69
N PHE A 107 6.36 3.09 -1.66
CA PHE A 107 7.29 3.13 -2.78
C PHE A 107 6.75 3.99 -3.92
N ILE A 108 7.64 4.73 -4.57
CA ILE A 108 7.34 5.50 -5.78
C ILE A 108 8.65 5.85 -6.51
N ASP A 109 8.66 5.88 -7.83
CA ASP A 109 9.81 6.39 -8.61
C ASP A 109 9.58 7.87 -8.92
N LEU A 110 10.14 8.76 -8.10
CA LEU A 110 9.87 10.20 -8.23
C LEU A 110 10.79 10.88 -9.23
N ASP A 111 11.93 10.29 -9.59
CA ASP A 111 12.87 10.89 -10.55
C ASP A 111 13.09 10.07 -11.82
N ASN A 112 12.29 9.01 -12.00
CA ASN A 112 12.26 8.14 -13.18
C ASN A 112 13.62 7.50 -13.47
N ASP A 113 14.37 7.15 -12.41
CA ASP A 113 15.68 6.49 -12.52
C ASP A 113 15.58 4.95 -12.43
N GLY A 114 14.38 4.41 -12.17
CA GLY A 114 14.09 2.99 -12.02
C GLY A 114 14.41 2.40 -10.64
N ASN A 115 14.89 3.20 -9.69
CA ASN A 115 15.07 2.84 -8.29
C ASN A 115 13.96 3.48 -7.46
N LEU A 116 13.10 2.65 -6.89
CA LEU A 116 11.96 3.15 -6.11
C LEU A 116 12.45 3.93 -4.88
N ASP A 117 12.07 5.20 -4.79
CA ASP A 117 12.16 6.01 -3.60
C ASP A 117 11.13 5.56 -2.56
N VAL A 118 11.23 6.14 -1.36
CA VAL A 118 10.18 5.98 -0.34
C VAL A 118 9.64 7.34 0.07
N VAL A 119 8.32 7.47 0.16
CA VAL A 119 7.67 8.63 0.77
C VAL A 119 7.07 8.22 2.10
N SER A 120 7.29 9.02 3.16
CA SER A 120 6.66 8.80 4.46
C SER A 120 5.73 9.94 4.87
N SER A 121 4.58 9.58 5.42
CA SER A 121 3.59 10.49 5.99
C SER A 121 3.78 10.57 7.48
N CYS A 122 4.11 11.75 8.02
CA CYS A 122 4.32 11.91 9.46
C CYS A 122 3.30 12.83 10.10
N GLU A 123 2.85 12.42 11.27
CA GLU A 123 1.89 13.15 12.08
C GLU A 123 2.49 13.74 13.36
N GLY A 124 1.72 13.76 14.45
CA GLY A 124 2.19 14.10 15.77
C GLY A 124 2.75 15.52 15.83
N SER A 125 3.99 15.62 16.30
CA SER A 125 4.73 16.88 16.35
C SER A 125 5.42 17.21 15.01
N ALA A 126 5.69 16.22 14.16
CA ALA A 126 6.35 16.43 12.88
C ALA A 126 5.44 17.11 11.85
N ARG A 127 4.21 16.60 11.68
CA ARG A 127 3.19 17.14 10.77
C ARG A 127 3.74 17.45 9.38
N THR A 128 4.52 16.53 8.83
CA THR A 128 5.33 16.73 7.62
C THR A 128 5.40 15.42 6.84
N MET A 129 5.52 15.49 5.53
CA MET A 129 5.85 14.35 4.68
C MET A 129 7.31 14.44 4.24
N TYR A 130 7.96 13.29 4.07
CA TYR A 130 9.37 13.20 3.67
C TYR A 130 9.53 12.34 2.43
N ILE A 131 10.51 12.70 1.61
CA ILE A 131 11.03 11.85 0.54
C ILE A 131 12.33 11.23 1.03
N HIS A 132 12.48 9.93 0.86
CA HIS A 132 13.71 9.17 1.06
C HIS A 132 14.20 8.76 -0.33
N TRP A 133 15.10 9.57 -0.89
CA TRP A 133 15.65 9.35 -2.21
C TRP A 133 16.54 8.10 -2.21
N ALA A 134 16.20 7.13 -3.05
CA ALA A 134 17.00 5.96 -3.32
C ALA A 134 18.32 6.37 -3.97
N PRO A 135 19.43 5.64 -3.76
CA PRO A 135 20.67 5.95 -4.43
C PRO A 135 20.56 5.70 -5.95
N PRO A 136 21.13 6.58 -6.82
CA PRO A 136 21.05 6.41 -8.27
C PRO A 136 21.70 5.11 -8.78
N LYS A 137 22.67 4.61 -8.03
CA LYS A 137 23.32 3.33 -8.31
C LYS A 137 22.55 2.25 -7.57
N ARG A 138 21.88 1.37 -8.32
CA ARG A 138 21.11 0.26 -7.77
C ARG A 138 21.90 -0.66 -6.83
N ALA A 139 23.21 -0.82 -7.07
CA ALA A 139 24.09 -1.60 -6.18
C ALA A 139 24.17 -1.04 -4.76
N ASP A 140 23.91 0.27 -4.58
CA ASP A 140 23.97 0.95 -3.30
C ASP A 140 22.61 0.96 -2.57
N TYR A 141 21.53 0.42 -3.16
CA TYR A 141 20.17 0.47 -2.61
C TYR A 141 20.08 -0.09 -1.18
N TRP A 142 20.87 -1.12 -0.88
CA TRP A 142 20.90 -1.74 0.45
C TRP A 142 21.91 -1.09 1.42
N ASN A 143 22.59 -0.02 1.00
CA ASN A 143 23.48 0.77 1.86
C ASN A 143 22.70 1.94 2.49
N PRO A 144 22.44 1.94 3.81
CA PRO A 144 21.64 2.99 4.45
C PRO A 144 22.27 4.39 4.33
N SER A 145 23.59 4.51 4.20
CA SER A 145 24.25 5.83 4.07
C SER A 145 24.14 6.43 2.67
N ALA A 146 23.65 5.66 1.68
CA ALA A 146 23.49 6.12 0.31
C ALA A 146 22.12 6.78 0.07
N TRP A 147 21.16 6.58 0.98
CA TRP A 147 19.86 7.22 0.96
C TRP A 147 19.92 8.66 1.44
N ARG A 148 19.08 9.52 0.87
CA ARG A 148 18.95 10.93 1.30
C ARG A 148 17.52 11.23 1.69
N THR A 149 17.30 11.67 2.92
CA THR A 149 15.97 12.06 3.41
C THR A 149 15.77 13.57 3.37
N GLU A 150 14.67 14.02 2.79
CA GLU A 150 14.30 15.43 2.69
C GLU A 150 12.85 15.65 3.13
N ALA A 151 12.60 16.69 3.92
CA ALA A 151 11.25 17.11 4.24
C ALA A 151 10.64 17.85 3.05
N ILE A 152 9.38 17.54 2.70
CA ILE A 152 8.63 18.27 1.67
C ILE A 152 8.15 19.60 2.28
N PRO A 153 8.73 20.76 1.93
CA PRO A 153 8.45 22.02 2.62
C PRO A 153 6.98 22.42 2.53
N ALA A 154 6.31 22.05 1.43
CA ALA A 154 4.89 22.29 1.20
C ALA A 154 3.97 21.58 2.21
N THR A 155 4.45 20.59 2.96
CA THR A 155 3.66 19.83 3.94
C THR A 155 3.95 20.19 5.40
N LYS A 156 5.08 20.86 5.64
CA LYS A 156 5.66 21.05 6.98
C LYS A 156 4.75 21.83 7.92
N GLY A 157 4.39 21.22 9.04
CA GLY A 157 3.55 21.83 10.08
C GLY A 157 2.07 21.98 9.72
N LYS A 158 1.62 21.47 8.55
CA LYS A 158 0.30 21.81 8.02
C LYS A 158 -0.81 20.88 8.52
N GLN A 159 -0.59 19.57 8.50
CA GLN A 159 -1.63 18.56 8.75
C GLN A 159 -1.05 17.33 9.47
N LEU A 160 -1.92 16.50 10.06
CA LEU A 160 -1.55 15.17 10.55
C LEU A 160 -1.64 14.20 9.37
N TRP A 161 -0.56 14.07 8.60
CA TRP A 161 -0.53 13.30 7.36
C TRP A 161 -0.68 11.81 7.64
N MET A 162 -1.53 11.14 6.88
CA MET A 162 -1.91 9.74 7.07
C MET A 162 -1.43 8.88 5.90
N PHE A 163 -2.15 8.89 4.78
CA PHE A 163 -1.85 8.01 3.65
C PHE A 163 -1.37 8.79 2.45
N ALA A 164 -0.51 8.16 1.67
CA ALA A 164 -0.19 8.58 0.32
C ALA A 164 -0.55 7.47 -0.67
N ALA A 165 -0.79 7.84 -1.92
CA ALA A 165 -0.90 6.91 -3.04
C ALA A 165 -0.32 7.54 -4.31
N PRO A 166 0.24 6.78 -5.26
CA PRO A 166 0.67 7.34 -6.54
C PRO A 166 -0.52 8.00 -7.25
N ALA A 167 -0.30 9.18 -7.81
CA ALA A 167 -1.24 9.88 -8.65
C ALA A 167 -0.60 10.03 -10.03
N ARG A 168 -1.15 9.37 -11.04
CA ARG A 168 -0.78 9.63 -12.44
C ARG A 168 -1.76 10.65 -12.98
N LEU A 169 -1.45 11.92 -12.76
CA LEU A 169 -2.35 13.03 -13.14
C LEU A 169 -2.10 13.52 -14.55
N ASP A 170 -0.90 13.34 -15.06
CA ASP A 170 -0.59 13.52 -16.46
C ASP A 170 0.18 12.32 -17.01
N CYS A 171 0.09 12.09 -18.31
CA CYS A 171 0.90 11.07 -18.98
C CYS A 171 2.36 11.54 -19.21
N ARG A 172 2.83 12.57 -18.50
CA ARG A 172 4.08 13.28 -18.81
C ARG A 172 4.90 13.58 -17.54
N GLY A 173 5.71 12.63 -17.11
CA GLY A 173 6.73 12.91 -16.10
C GLY A 173 6.91 11.77 -15.11
N ALA A 174 7.40 12.11 -13.92
CA ALA A 174 7.43 11.22 -12.77
C ALA A 174 6.10 11.27 -12.02
N ASP A 175 5.68 10.15 -11.43
CA ASP A 175 4.41 10.03 -10.72
C ASP A 175 4.24 11.12 -9.62
N GLU A 176 3.08 11.78 -9.57
CA GLU A 176 2.66 12.61 -8.43
C GLU A 176 2.11 11.77 -7.27
N LEU A 177 1.62 12.42 -6.22
CA LEU A 177 1.05 11.75 -5.05
C LEU A 177 -0.33 12.29 -4.71
N PHE A 178 -1.30 11.39 -4.54
CA PHE A 178 -2.44 11.64 -3.67
C PHE A 178 -1.96 11.60 -2.23
N VAL A 179 -2.43 12.53 -1.41
CA VAL A 179 -2.11 12.58 0.02
C VAL A 179 -3.35 12.87 0.84
N SER A 180 -3.39 12.31 2.05
CA SER A 180 -4.51 12.47 2.96
C SER A 180 -4.06 12.68 4.40
N SER A 181 -4.98 13.10 5.25
CA SER A 181 -4.66 13.46 6.64
C SER A 181 -5.84 13.27 7.61
N LYS A 182 -5.57 13.52 8.90
CA LYS A 182 -6.55 13.50 9.99
C LYS A 182 -6.59 14.77 10.84
N GLY A 183 -7.70 14.96 11.55
CA GLY A 183 -7.91 16.07 12.49
C GLY A 183 -8.65 17.27 11.90
N GLY A 184 -8.67 18.39 12.66
CA GLY A 184 -9.52 19.55 12.33
C GLY A 184 -9.20 20.26 11.01
N ASN A 185 -7.95 20.13 10.53
CA ASN A 185 -7.50 20.70 9.26
C ASN A 185 -7.29 19.62 8.18
N ALA A 186 -7.89 18.44 8.35
CA ALA A 186 -7.67 17.34 7.43
C ALA A 186 -8.18 17.61 6.02
N SER A 187 -7.53 16.99 5.06
CA SER A 187 -7.90 17.05 3.66
C SER A 187 -7.39 15.84 2.89
N ILE A 188 -7.98 15.68 1.71
CA ILE A 188 -7.39 14.93 0.61
C ILE A 188 -6.86 15.97 -0.38
N GLY A 189 -5.71 15.72 -0.98
CA GLY A 189 -5.12 16.58 -1.98
C GLY A 189 -3.99 15.90 -2.73
N PHE A 190 -3.23 16.69 -3.47
CA PHE A 190 -2.08 16.26 -4.24
C PHE A 190 -0.79 16.86 -3.69
N LEU A 191 0.31 16.12 -3.83
CA LEU A 191 1.64 16.71 -3.96
C LEU A 191 2.07 16.59 -5.40
N VAL A 192 2.19 17.74 -6.06
CA VAL A 192 2.58 17.84 -7.48
C VAL A 192 3.88 18.61 -7.60
N ARG A 193 4.62 18.37 -8.68
CA ARG A 193 5.79 19.17 -9.01
C ARG A 193 5.36 20.54 -9.52
N LYS A 194 6.04 21.59 -9.07
CA LYS A 194 5.84 22.96 -9.58
C LYS A 194 6.25 23.09 -11.05
N ASP A 195 7.23 22.28 -11.46
CA ASP A 195 7.64 22.09 -12.85
C ASP A 195 7.36 20.62 -13.21
N PRO A 196 6.28 20.33 -13.95
CA PRO A 196 5.87 18.96 -14.28
C PRO A 196 6.95 18.16 -15.02
N ASP A 197 7.80 18.83 -15.80
CA ASP A 197 8.86 18.16 -16.57
C ASP A 197 10.13 17.89 -15.74
N SER A 198 10.18 18.37 -14.49
CA SER A 198 11.38 18.28 -13.66
C SER A 198 11.52 16.94 -12.97
N LEU A 199 12.60 16.20 -13.28
CA LEU A 199 13.03 15.00 -12.56
C LEU A 199 14.07 15.32 -11.47
N ALA A 200 14.16 16.59 -11.04
CA ALA A 200 15.11 16.95 -10.00
C ALA A 200 14.75 16.29 -8.66
N ARG A 201 15.77 15.77 -7.98
CA ARG A 201 15.67 15.27 -6.60
C ARG A 201 15.68 16.41 -5.59
N ASP A 202 14.62 17.21 -5.62
CA ASP A 202 14.42 18.37 -4.75
C ASP A 202 13.02 18.33 -4.13
N ALA A 203 12.95 18.08 -2.82
CA ALA A 203 11.68 18.08 -2.10
C ALA A 203 11.02 19.47 -2.09
N GLY A 204 11.79 20.55 -2.28
CA GLY A 204 11.31 21.93 -2.42
C GLY A 204 10.59 22.20 -3.74
N GLY A 205 10.76 21.32 -4.74
CA GLY A 205 10.09 21.37 -6.03
C GLY A 205 8.60 21.01 -5.97
N PHE A 206 8.12 20.47 -4.86
CA PHE A 206 6.72 20.07 -4.71
C PHE A 206 5.85 21.19 -4.13
N GLU A 207 4.58 21.20 -4.53
CA GLU A 207 3.52 21.99 -3.93
C GLU A 207 2.32 21.14 -3.54
N TYR A 208 1.55 21.64 -2.56
CA TYR A 208 0.37 20.95 -2.06
C TYR A 208 -0.90 21.59 -2.62
N VAL A 209 -1.68 20.80 -3.34
CA VAL A 209 -2.98 21.21 -3.90
C VAL A 209 -4.08 20.50 -3.14
N LYS A 210 -4.89 21.27 -2.39
CA LYS A 210 -6.02 20.70 -1.64
C LYS A 210 -7.19 20.41 -2.59
N LEU A 211 -7.67 19.17 -2.61
CA LEU A 211 -8.87 18.77 -3.34
C LEU A 211 -10.13 18.99 -2.50
N ARG A 212 -10.14 18.47 -1.27
CA ARG A 212 -11.31 18.56 -0.39
C ARG A 212 -10.95 18.51 1.07
N SER A 213 -11.82 19.07 1.92
CA SER A 213 -11.73 18.88 3.37
C SER A 213 -12.15 17.46 3.75
N ALA A 214 -11.49 16.91 4.75
CA ALA A 214 -11.76 15.60 5.33
C ALA A 214 -11.79 15.69 6.87
N GLY A 215 -12.15 14.61 7.55
CA GLY A 215 -12.03 14.51 9.01
C GLY A 215 -10.89 13.62 9.47
N TRP A 216 -10.91 12.36 9.05
CA TRP A 216 -9.88 11.38 9.34
C TRP A 216 -9.90 10.29 8.27
N ILE A 217 -9.04 10.44 7.27
CA ILE A 217 -8.92 9.45 6.22
C ILE A 217 -8.30 8.17 6.77
N MET A 218 -8.93 7.02 6.47
CA MET A 218 -8.52 5.68 6.92
C MET A 218 -8.07 4.77 5.77
N SER A 219 -8.37 5.15 4.53
CA SER A 219 -7.95 4.44 3.31
C SER A 219 -7.89 5.43 2.15
N LEU A 220 -6.97 5.21 1.23
CA LEU A 220 -6.70 6.06 0.07
C LEU A 220 -6.17 5.16 -1.05
N GLU A 221 -7.02 4.83 -2.02
CA GLU A 221 -6.76 3.80 -3.04
C GLU A 221 -7.03 4.37 -4.43
N PRO A 222 -6.00 4.52 -5.28
CA PRO A 222 -6.18 4.90 -6.67
C PRO A 222 -6.75 3.73 -7.47
N LEU A 223 -7.81 3.99 -8.24
CA LEU A 223 -8.46 2.99 -9.09
C LEU A 223 -9.30 3.70 -10.14
N ASP A 224 -9.20 3.31 -11.40
CA ASP A 224 -10.18 3.64 -12.45
C ASP A 224 -11.55 3.04 -12.07
N MET A 225 -12.44 3.87 -11.53
CA MET A 225 -13.70 3.43 -10.92
C MET A 225 -14.85 3.39 -11.92
N ASP A 226 -14.80 4.19 -12.97
CA ASP A 226 -15.87 4.31 -13.96
C ASP A 226 -15.51 3.67 -15.32
N GLY A 227 -14.25 3.30 -15.53
CA GLY A 227 -13.73 2.57 -16.67
C GLY A 227 -13.34 3.47 -17.85
N ASP A 228 -13.12 4.76 -17.63
CA ASP A 228 -12.75 5.70 -18.68
C ASP A 228 -11.24 5.71 -19.01
N GLY A 229 -10.44 5.02 -18.18
CA GLY A 229 -9.01 4.81 -18.37
C GLY A 229 -8.11 5.80 -17.64
N ASP A 230 -8.67 6.76 -16.92
CA ASP A 230 -7.92 7.61 -16.01
C ASP A 230 -7.89 7.04 -14.57
N THR A 231 -7.17 7.66 -13.64
CA THR A 231 -7.06 7.16 -12.26
C THR A 231 -7.86 8.00 -11.29
N ASP A 232 -8.97 7.43 -10.80
CA ASP A 232 -9.74 8.01 -9.71
C ASP A 232 -9.15 7.70 -8.33
N LEU A 233 -9.82 8.20 -7.30
CA LEU A 233 -9.42 8.02 -5.91
C LEU A 233 -10.56 7.56 -5.01
N ILE A 234 -10.49 6.32 -4.52
CA ILE A 234 -11.38 5.79 -3.49
C ILE A 234 -10.80 6.12 -2.11
N TYR A 235 -11.66 6.53 -1.17
CA TYR A 235 -11.25 6.81 0.19
C TYR A 235 -12.31 6.43 1.22
N SER A 236 -11.86 6.25 2.46
CA SER A 236 -12.73 6.17 3.62
C SER A 236 -12.42 7.29 4.61
N ASP A 237 -13.46 8.01 5.06
CA ASP A 237 -13.36 9.10 6.04
C ASP A 237 -14.12 8.72 7.32
N ARG A 238 -13.39 8.58 8.43
CA ARG A 238 -13.91 8.10 9.71
C ARG A 238 -14.64 9.18 10.51
N ARG A 239 -14.35 10.46 10.28
CA ARG A 239 -14.85 11.56 11.13
C ARG A 239 -15.32 12.77 10.32
N GLY A 240 -16.03 13.67 10.98
CA GLY A 240 -16.53 14.90 10.36
C GLY A 240 -17.91 14.74 9.69
N ALA A 241 -18.34 15.81 9.04
CA ALA A 241 -19.64 15.89 8.37
C ALA A 241 -19.73 15.01 7.11
N ASN A 242 -18.59 14.80 6.44
CA ASN A 242 -18.49 14.04 5.19
C ASN A 242 -17.96 12.61 5.39
N ARG A 243 -18.14 12.06 6.60
CA ARG A 243 -17.72 10.68 6.93
C ARG A 243 -18.42 9.65 6.04
N GLY A 244 -17.73 8.57 5.72
CA GLY A 244 -18.23 7.50 4.85
C GLY A 244 -17.14 6.95 3.94
N VAL A 245 -17.54 6.07 3.03
CA VAL A 245 -16.70 5.64 1.90
C VAL A 245 -17.16 6.44 0.68
N GLY A 246 -16.21 7.00 -0.06
CA GLY A 246 -16.48 7.76 -1.27
C GLY A 246 -15.36 7.58 -2.27
N TRP A 247 -15.56 8.10 -3.48
CA TRP A 247 -14.52 8.19 -4.48
C TRP A 247 -14.55 9.59 -5.11
N LEU A 248 -13.43 10.02 -5.68
CA LEU A 248 -13.29 11.26 -6.42
C LEU A 248 -12.93 10.91 -7.86
N GLU A 249 -13.81 11.30 -8.77
CA GLU A 249 -13.59 11.32 -10.21
C GLU A 249 -12.40 12.19 -10.58
N ASN A 250 -11.48 11.66 -11.37
CA ASN A 250 -10.59 12.49 -12.17
C ASN A 250 -11.35 12.94 -13.44
N PRO A 251 -11.46 14.24 -13.74
CA PRO A 251 -12.31 14.70 -14.84
C PRO A 251 -11.68 14.52 -16.25
N GLY A 252 -10.62 13.72 -16.40
CA GLY A 252 -9.97 13.42 -17.68
C GLY A 252 -8.45 13.26 -17.68
#